data_AF-A0A2P8H9W1-F1
#
_entry.id   AF-A0A2P8H9W1-F1
#
_cell.length_a   1.000
_cell.length_b   1.000
_cell.length_c   1.000
_cell.angle_alpha   90.00
_cell.angle_beta   90.00
_cell.angle_gamma   90.00
#
_symmetry.space_group_name_H-M   'P 1'
#
loop_
_entity.id
_entity.type
_entity.pdbx_description
1 polymer ?
#
loop_
_entity_poly.entity_id
_entity_poly.type
_entity_poly.pdbx_seq_one_letter_code
_entity_poly.pdbx_strand_id
1 'polypeptide(L)'
;MCLTRCLYNVDKIFLASCMNKFDWHSEPLKDNTIITASYKNTQNVRRFFQSHFGANFKMNREFMAWVKVNVGKTLGDAIKEFENKI
;
A
#
# COMPACT_ATOMS: atom_id res chain seq x y z
N MET A 1 34.24 22.63 -5.86
CA MET A 1 33.60 21.77 -4.84
C MET A 1 32.18 22.25 -4.61
N CYS A 2 31.25 21.31 -4.49
CA CYS A 2 29.83 21.52 -4.14
C CYS A 2 28.94 22.13 -5.23
N LEU A 3 28.13 21.30 -5.90
CA LEU A 3 26.76 21.60 -6.35
C LEU A 3 26.12 20.32 -6.94
N THR A 4 25.75 19.36 -6.08
CA THR A 4 24.95 18.18 -6.50
C THR A 4 23.85 17.85 -5.48
N ARG A 5 23.14 18.88 -5.01
CA ARG A 5 22.09 18.71 -3.98
C ARG A 5 20.83 19.54 -4.25
N CYS A 6 20.39 19.66 -5.50
CA CYS A 6 19.13 20.37 -5.79
C CYS A 6 18.14 19.63 -6.72
N LEU A 7 18.47 18.48 -7.31
CA LEU A 7 17.52 17.76 -8.18
C LEU A 7 16.79 16.58 -7.49
N TYR A 8 17.21 16.14 -6.30
CA TYR A 8 16.62 14.97 -5.63
C TYR A 8 15.39 15.25 -4.74
N ASN A 9 14.88 16.48 -4.72
CA ASN A 9 13.77 16.86 -3.82
C ASN A 9 12.52 17.37 -4.55
N VAL A 10 12.62 17.79 -5.81
CA VAL A 10 11.48 18.34 -6.54
C VAL A 10 10.61 17.21 -7.13
N ASP A 11 11.21 16.13 -7.62
CA ASP A 11 10.47 14.96 -8.14
C ASP A 11 9.70 14.20 -7.06
N LYS A 12 10.25 14.13 -5.84
CA LYS A 12 9.61 13.41 -4.71
C LYS A 12 8.40 14.16 -4.13
N ILE A 13 8.44 15.49 -4.16
CA ILE A 13 7.37 16.34 -3.64
C ILE A 13 6.27 16.52 -4.69
N PHE A 14 6.60 16.58 -5.98
CA PHE A 14 5.62 16.74 -7.06
C PHE A 14 4.88 15.43 -7.39
N LEU A 15 5.51 14.25 -7.24
CA LEU A 15 4.81 12.96 -7.30
C LEU A 15 3.83 12.75 -6.13
N ALA A 16 4.04 13.42 -5.00
CA ALA A 16 3.20 13.25 -3.80
C ALA A 16 1.86 14.01 -3.85
N SER A 17 1.69 15.00 -4.74
CA SER A 17 0.51 15.88 -4.73
C SER A 17 -0.46 15.72 -5.90
N CYS A 18 -0.06 15.07 -7.01
CA CYS A 18 -0.92 14.91 -8.19
C CYS A 18 -1.45 13.47 -8.41
N MET A 19 -0.96 12.49 -7.64
CA MET A 19 -1.59 11.17 -7.56
C MET A 19 -2.86 11.28 -6.72
N ASN A 20 -3.97 11.48 -7.43
CA ASN A 20 -5.35 11.42 -6.98
C ASN A 20 -5.47 10.50 -5.75
N LYS A 21 -5.99 11.03 -4.63
CA LYS A 21 -6.18 10.27 -3.39
C LYS A 21 -7.03 9.04 -3.70
N PHE A 22 -6.40 7.90 -3.94
CA PHE A 22 -7.09 6.63 -4.19
C PHE A 22 -8.05 6.38 -3.03
N ASP A 23 -9.34 6.24 -3.34
CA ASP A 23 -10.36 6.03 -2.32
C ASP A 23 -10.40 4.56 -1.90
N TRP A 24 -9.54 4.24 -0.94
CA TRP A 24 -9.49 2.94 -0.30
C TRP A 24 -10.82 2.48 0.31
N HIS A 25 -11.81 3.37 0.52
CA HIS A 25 -13.11 3.00 1.07
C HIS A 25 -14.07 2.41 0.03
N SER A 26 -14.05 2.92 -1.21
CA SER A 26 -15.09 2.63 -2.20
C SER A 26 -14.54 2.01 -3.48
N GLU A 27 -13.26 2.19 -3.78
CA GLU A 27 -12.68 1.70 -5.03
C GLU A 27 -12.54 0.17 -5.05
N PRO A 28 -12.77 -0.47 -6.21
CA PRO A 28 -12.60 -1.91 -6.35
C PRO A 28 -11.12 -2.29 -6.19
N LEU A 29 -10.84 -3.13 -5.20
CA LEU A 29 -9.51 -3.66 -4.93
C LEU A 29 -9.29 -4.96 -5.71
N LYS A 30 -8.13 -5.06 -6.35
CA LYS A 30 -7.67 -6.22 -7.11
C LYS A 30 -6.24 -6.54 -6.73
N ASP A 31 -5.77 -7.73 -7.07
CA ASP A 31 -4.39 -8.16 -6.79
C ASP A 31 -3.36 -7.21 -7.41
N ASN A 32 -3.68 -6.57 -8.54
CA ASN A 32 -2.81 -5.60 -9.21
C ASN A 32 -2.94 -4.15 -8.70
N THR A 33 -3.79 -3.89 -7.71
CA THR A 33 -3.93 -2.55 -7.12
C THR A 33 -2.65 -2.18 -6.41
N ILE A 34 -2.09 -1.02 -6.77
CA ILE A 34 -0.85 -0.51 -6.19
C ILE A 34 -1.13 0.12 -4.82
N ILE A 35 -0.33 -0.25 -3.83
CA ILE A 35 -0.33 0.36 -2.51
C ILE A 35 0.25 1.77 -2.63
N THR A 36 -0.58 2.77 -2.39
CA THR A 36 -0.20 4.19 -2.40
C THR A 36 0.21 4.66 -1.00
N ALA A 37 0.88 5.80 -0.93
CA ALA A 37 1.20 6.45 0.35
C ALA A 37 -0.05 6.87 1.14
N SER A 38 -1.21 6.99 0.48
CA SER A 38 -2.51 7.29 1.10
C SER A 38 -3.25 6.05 1.62
N TYR A 39 -2.58 4.89 1.70
CA TYR A 39 -3.17 3.64 2.17
C TYR A 39 -3.88 3.81 3.52
N LYS A 40 -5.11 3.33 3.58
CA LYS A 40 -5.93 3.27 4.80
C LYS A 40 -6.52 1.89 4.95
N ASN A 41 -6.48 1.38 6.18
CA ASN A 41 -7.14 0.13 6.51
C ASN A 41 -8.65 0.35 6.68
N THR A 42 -9.36 0.51 5.57
CA THR A 42 -10.82 0.67 5.52
C THR A 42 -11.50 -0.70 5.58
N GLN A 43 -12.82 -0.69 5.76
CA GLN A 43 -13.60 -1.93 5.72
C GLN A 43 -13.53 -2.63 4.35
N ASN A 44 -13.34 -1.89 3.26
CA ASN A 44 -13.17 -2.43 1.92
C ASN A 44 -11.87 -3.24 1.80
N VAL A 45 -10.76 -2.67 2.28
CA VAL A 45 -9.47 -3.38 2.35
C VAL A 45 -9.57 -4.65 3.19
N ARG A 46 -10.24 -4.57 4.35
CA ARG A 46 -10.46 -5.75 5.20
C ARG A 46 -11.28 -6.84 4.50
N ARG A 47 -12.35 -6.46 3.78
CA ARG A 47 -13.17 -7.39 2.98
C ARG A 47 -12.36 -8.05 1.87
N PHE A 48 -11.51 -7.27 1.20
CA PHE A 48 -10.60 -7.80 0.19
C PHE A 48 -9.73 -8.92 0.78
N PHE A 49 -8.97 -8.66 1.85
CA PHE A 49 -8.12 -9.70 2.45
C PHE A 49 -8.92 -10.87 3.06
N GLN A 50 -10.10 -10.63 3.63
CA GLN A 50 -10.99 -11.70 4.10
C GLN A 50 -11.53 -12.57 2.96
N SER A 51 -11.66 -12.03 1.74
CA SER A 51 -12.02 -12.82 0.56
C SER A 51 -10.92 -13.78 0.13
N HIS A 52 -9.64 -13.46 0.41
CA HIS A 52 -8.51 -14.33 0.09
C HIS A 52 -8.20 -15.33 1.21
N PHE A 53 -8.19 -14.88 2.47
CA PHE A 53 -7.74 -15.67 3.63
C PHE A 53 -8.90 -16.19 4.52
N GLY A 54 -10.14 -15.85 4.19
CA GLY A 54 -11.32 -16.20 4.96
C GLY A 54 -11.63 -15.25 6.14
N ALA A 55 -12.77 -15.48 6.78
CA ALA A 55 -13.29 -14.62 7.86
C ALA A 55 -12.38 -14.56 9.11
N ASN A 56 -11.54 -15.57 9.30
CA ASN A 56 -10.58 -15.65 10.41
C ASN A 56 -9.35 -14.77 10.21
N PHE A 57 -9.17 -14.16 9.03
CA PHE A 57 -8.08 -13.25 8.77
C PHE A 57 -8.10 -12.07 9.74
N LYS A 58 -6.98 -11.90 10.44
CA LYS A 58 -6.73 -10.76 11.34
C LYS A 58 -5.51 -10.02 10.83
N MET A 59 -5.73 -8.77 10.47
CA MET A 59 -4.64 -7.86 10.16
C MET A 59 -3.78 -7.67 11.41
N ASN A 60 -2.53 -8.15 11.34
CA ASN A 60 -1.58 -8.04 12.43
C ASN A 60 -0.72 -6.77 12.26
N ARG A 61 0.03 -6.42 13.31
CA ARG A 61 0.88 -5.23 13.33
C ARG A 61 2.03 -5.31 12.31
N GLU A 62 2.55 -6.51 12.09
CA GLU A 62 3.64 -6.77 11.15
C GLU A 62 3.22 -6.49 9.71
N PHE A 63 2.03 -6.95 9.32
CA PHE A 63 1.42 -6.68 8.03
C PHE A 63 1.25 -5.18 7.80
N MET A 64 0.73 -4.46 8.81
CA MET A 64 0.61 -2.99 8.70
C MET A 64 1.96 -2.29 8.57
N ALA A 65 2.99 -2.76 9.27
CA ALA A 65 4.34 -2.23 9.13
C ALA A 65 4.89 -2.51 7.73
N TRP A 66 4.68 -3.72 7.20
CA TRP A 66 5.10 -4.10 5.85
C TRP A 66 4.44 -3.22 4.78
N VAL A 67 3.12 -3.03 4.81
CA VAL A 67 2.40 -2.23 3.81
C VAL A 67 2.89 -0.77 3.79
N LYS A 68 3.19 -0.20 4.97
CA LYS A 68 3.72 1.17 5.08
C LYS A 68 5.13 1.33 4.50
N VAL A 69 5.96 0.30 4.59
CA VAL A 69 7.33 0.32 4.04
C VAL A 69 7.33 -0.01 2.54
N ASN A 70 6.36 -0.80 2.08
CA ASN A 70 6.28 -1.31 0.71
C ASN A 70 5.27 -0.53 -0.16
N VAL A 71 5.24 0.80 -0.04
CA VAL A 71 4.50 1.66 -0.97
C VAL A 71 5.05 1.48 -2.39
N GLY A 72 4.16 1.30 -3.37
CA GLY A 72 4.51 0.99 -4.76
C GLY A 72 4.42 -0.50 -5.11
N LYS A 73 4.28 -1.39 -4.12
CA LYS A 73 3.94 -2.82 -4.37
C LYS A 73 2.45 -3.02 -4.60
N THR A 74 2.08 -4.20 -5.07
CA THR A 74 0.68 -4.56 -5.31
C THR A 74 0.02 -5.21 -4.10
N LEU A 75 -1.32 -5.20 -4.03
CA LEU A 75 -2.06 -5.95 -3.02
C LEU A 75 -1.79 -7.47 -3.12
N GLY A 76 -1.55 -7.99 -4.32
CA GLY A 76 -1.14 -9.38 -4.54
C GLY A 76 0.22 -9.70 -3.91
N ASP A 77 1.17 -8.76 -3.93
CA ASP A 77 2.44 -8.93 -3.21
C ASP A 77 2.22 -8.94 -1.69
N ALA A 78 1.25 -8.17 -1.20
CA ALA A 78 0.88 -8.16 0.22
C ALA A 78 0.27 -9.51 0.64
N ILE A 79 -0.57 -10.11 -0.22
CA ILE A 79 -1.12 -11.46 -0.01
C ILE A 79 0.01 -12.47 0.08
N LYS A 80 0.92 -12.49 -0.90
CA LYS A 80 2.08 -13.40 -0.91
C LYS A 80 2.97 -13.23 0.31
N GLU A 81 3.24 -12.00 0.72
CA GLU A 81 4.03 -11.75 1.93
C GLU A 81 3.33 -12.31 3.18
N PHE A 82 2.01 -12.16 3.27
CA PHE A 82 1.24 -12.68 4.39
C PHE A 82 1.24 -14.22 4.40
N GLU A 83 1.12 -14.87 3.25
CA GLU A 83 1.26 -16.33 3.11
C GLU A 83 2.64 -16.81 3.51
N ASN A 84 3.71 -16.11 3.11
CA ASN A 84 5.08 -16.47 3.46
C ASN A 84 5.41 -16.31 4.94
N LYS A 85 4.63 -15.51 5.68
CA LYS A 85 4.85 -15.22 7.11
C LYS A 85 3.98 -16.05 8.06
N ILE A 86 3.11 -16.91 7.54
CA ILE A 86 2.33 -17.89 8.30
C ILE A 86 3.10 -19.21 8.36
#